data_AF-A0A956DH79-F1
#
_entry.id   AF-A0A956DH79-F1
#
_cell.length_a   1.000
_cell.length_b   1.000
_cell.length_c   1.000
_cell.angle_alpha   90.00
_cell.angle_beta   90.00
_cell.angle_gamma   90.00
#
_symmetry.space_group_name_H-M   'P 1'
#
loop_
_entity.id
_entity.type
_entity.pdbx_description
1 polymer ?
#
loop_
_entity_poly.entity_id
_entity_poly.type
_entity_poly.pdbx_seq_one_letter_code
_entity_poly.pdbx_strand_id
1 'polypeptide(L)'
;MNSPIRIASRRAYFEALTEARREVHRSWTAEPKNPAWPFAARLLDTMADQTAHGREPTREERRAQKLGALVDRELEPAPTEEAAALNQLLKAVNLYFIVWPEDGVDPEEMPEDEFLARL
;
A
#
# COMPACT_ATOMS: atom_id res chain seq x y z
N MET A 1 9.24 -18.40 1.21
CA MET A 1 9.03 -16.97 1.53
C MET A 1 9.12 -16.22 0.22
N ASN A 2 8.00 -15.69 -0.28
CA ASN A 2 8.03 -14.75 -1.40
C ASN A 2 8.60 -13.44 -0.88
N SER A 3 9.65 -12.92 -1.51
CA SER A 3 10.24 -11.63 -1.15
C SER A 3 9.17 -10.52 -1.21
N PRO A 4 9.20 -9.56 -0.28
CA PRO A 4 8.24 -8.46 -0.28
C PRO A 4 8.34 -7.65 -1.58
N ILE A 5 7.19 -7.26 -2.14
CA ILE A 5 7.14 -6.39 -3.31
C ILE A 5 7.75 -5.03 -2.93
N ARG A 6 8.74 -4.57 -3.70
CA ARG A 6 9.35 -3.25 -3.57
C ARG A 6 8.89 -2.34 -4.71
N ILE A 7 8.50 -1.12 -4.36
CA ILE A 7 8.18 -0.08 -5.33
C ILE A 7 9.40 0.85 -5.40
N ALA A 8 10.11 0.81 -6.53
CA ALA A 8 11.40 1.50 -6.69
C ALA A 8 11.30 2.97 -7.13
N SER A 9 10.12 3.44 -7.56
CA SER A 9 10.01 4.80 -8.09
C SER A 9 8.64 5.40 -7.90
N ARG A 10 8.56 6.73 -7.97
CA ARG A 10 7.29 7.47 -7.87
C ARG A 10 6.33 7.12 -9.01
N ARG A 11 6.85 6.84 -10.21
CA ARG A 11 6.03 6.33 -11.32
C ARG A 11 5.46 4.95 -10.99
N ALA A 12 6.30 4.02 -10.57
CA ALA A 12 5.87 2.67 -10.18
C ALA A 12 4.86 2.71 -9.02
N TYR A 13 5.00 3.67 -8.10
CA TYR A 13 4.03 3.92 -7.04
C TYR A 13 2.64 4.27 -7.58
N PHE A 14 2.54 5.21 -8.53
CA PHE A 14 1.24 5.59 -9.09
C PHE A 14 0.60 4.47 -9.92
N GLU A 15 1.41 3.68 -10.62
CA GLU A 15 0.94 2.46 -11.31
C GLU A 15 0.42 1.44 -10.28
N ALA A 16 1.17 1.17 -9.21
CA ALA A 16 0.79 0.25 -8.15
C ALA A 16 -0.44 0.72 -7.37
N LEU A 17 -0.58 2.03 -7.09
CA LEU A 17 -1.75 2.61 -6.44
C LEU A 17 -3.00 2.44 -7.31
N THR A 18 -2.87 2.64 -8.62
CA THR A 18 -3.97 2.44 -9.57
C THR A 18 -4.39 0.98 -9.62
N GLU A 19 -3.42 0.06 -9.68
CA GLU A 19 -3.67 -1.38 -9.64
C GLU A 19 -4.35 -1.79 -8.32
N ALA A 20 -3.82 -1.35 -7.18
CA ALA A 20 -4.36 -1.66 -5.87
C ALA A 20 -5.83 -1.23 -5.73
N ARG A 21 -6.18 -0.02 -6.21
CA ARG A 21 -7.57 0.46 -6.21
C ARG A 21 -8.48 -0.43 -7.04
N ARG A 22 -8.03 -0.85 -8.23
CA ARG A 22 -8.77 -1.76 -9.10
C ARG A 22 -8.98 -3.12 -8.43
N GLU A 23 -7.93 -3.70 -7.87
CA GLU A 23 -8.01 -5.01 -7.21
C GLU A 23 -8.89 -4.99 -5.96
N VAL A 24 -8.75 -3.98 -5.11
CA VAL A 24 -9.62 -3.83 -3.93
C VAL A 24 -11.08 -3.71 -4.34
N HIS A 25 -11.38 -2.98 -5.41
CA HIS A 25 -12.75 -2.90 -5.92
C HIS A 25 -13.27 -4.25 -6.43
N ARG A 26 -12.42 -5.04 -7.11
CA ARG A 26 -12.76 -6.41 -7.53
C ARG A 26 -13.04 -7.31 -6.34
N SER A 27 -12.15 -7.31 -5.34
CA SER A 27 -12.32 -8.09 -4.11
C SER A 27 -13.54 -7.67 -3.32
N TRP A 28 -13.83 -6.37 -3.23
CA TRP A 28 -15.05 -5.87 -2.60
C TRP A 28 -16.30 -6.37 -3.32
N THR A 29 -16.31 -6.36 -4.65
CA THR A 29 -17.44 -6.88 -5.44
C THR A 29 -17.64 -8.38 -5.23
N ALA A 30 -16.54 -9.15 -5.12
CA ALA A 30 -16.58 -10.59 -4.87
C ALA A 30 -17.02 -10.92 -3.43
N GLU A 31 -16.59 -10.13 -2.45
CA GLU A 31 -16.82 -10.33 -1.03
C GLU A 31 -17.42 -9.08 -0.35
N PRO A 32 -18.66 -8.70 -0.70
CA PRO A 32 -19.24 -7.43 -0.25
C PRO A 32 -19.49 -7.35 1.26
N LYS A 33 -19.43 -8.48 1.96
CA LYS A 33 -19.65 -8.58 3.41
C LYS A 33 -18.37 -8.38 4.24
N ASN A 34 -17.19 -8.43 3.62
CA ASN A 34 -15.94 -8.19 4.34
C ASN A 34 -15.77 -6.67 4.54
N PRO A 35 -15.82 -6.16 5.79
CA PRO A 35 -15.73 -4.73 6.04
C PRO A 35 -14.35 -4.15 5.74
N ALA A 36 -13.29 -4.97 5.64
CA ALA A 36 -11.95 -4.49 5.37
C ALA A 36 -11.84 -3.82 3.98
N TRP A 37 -12.58 -4.32 2.98
CA TRP A 37 -12.51 -3.80 1.61
C TRP A 37 -12.92 -2.33 1.44
N PRO A 38 -14.08 -1.87 1.95
CA PRO A 38 -14.42 -0.46 1.89
C PRO A 38 -13.44 0.43 2.67
N PHE A 39 -12.86 -0.06 3.78
CA PHE A 39 -11.82 0.67 4.49
C PHE A 39 -10.54 0.78 3.67
N ALA A 40 -10.07 -0.31 3.06
CA ALA A 40 -8.89 -0.32 2.19
C ALA A 40 -9.08 0.63 0.99
N ALA A 41 -10.25 0.58 0.35
CA ALA A 41 -10.58 1.48 -0.76
C ALA A 41 -10.48 2.96 -0.35
N ARG A 42 -11.05 3.32 0.80
CA ARG A 42 -10.98 4.70 1.31
C ARG A 42 -9.55 5.15 1.62
N LEU A 43 -8.72 4.26 2.18
CA LEU A 43 -7.32 4.58 2.46
C LEU A 43 -6.51 4.80 1.17
N LEU A 44 -6.76 4.01 0.13
CA LEU A 44 -6.15 4.17 -1.18
C LEU A 44 -6.62 5.45 -1.89
N ASP A 45 -7.91 5.78 -1.81
CA ASP A 45 -8.45 7.05 -2.34
C ASP A 45 -7.84 8.25 -1.62
N THR A 46 -7.66 8.15 -0.30
CA THR A 46 -6.98 9.18 0.50
C THR A 46 -5.53 9.40 0.02
N MET A 47 -4.78 8.33 -0.26
CA MET A 47 -3.43 8.46 -0.84
C MET A 47 -3.46 9.14 -2.21
N ALA A 48 -4.43 8.77 -3.07
CA ALA A 48 -4.57 9.36 -4.39
C ALA A 48 -4.87 10.86 -4.31
N ASP A 49 -5.77 11.27 -3.42
CA ASP A 49 -6.12 12.68 -3.19
C ASP A 49 -4.94 13.49 -2.65
N GLN A 50 -4.18 12.91 -1.72
CA GLN A 50 -3.01 13.55 -1.10
C GLN A 50 -1.81 13.68 -2.03
N THR A 51 -1.85 13.01 -3.18
CA THR A 51 -0.78 13.02 -4.20
C THR A 51 -1.24 13.58 -5.55
N ALA A 52 -2.50 14.02 -5.63
CA ALA A 52 -3.11 14.54 -6.85
C ALA A 52 -2.39 15.79 -7.35
N HIS A 53 -2.38 15.98 -8.67
CA HIS A 53 -1.81 17.16 -9.34
C HIS A 53 -0.35 17.47 -8.99
N GLY A 54 0.44 16.43 -8.69
CA GLY A 54 1.86 16.58 -8.36
C GLY A 54 2.11 17.02 -6.90
N ARG A 55 1.06 17.08 -6.07
CA ARG A 55 1.18 17.34 -4.64
C ARG A 55 2.04 16.25 -3.97
N GLU A 56 2.73 16.66 -2.92
CA GLU A 56 3.40 15.75 -1.99
C GLU A 56 2.60 15.66 -0.68
N PRO A 57 2.40 14.44 -0.14
CA PRO A 57 1.73 14.24 1.12
C PRO A 57 2.62 14.74 2.25
N THR A 58 2.03 15.46 3.19
CA THR A 58 2.75 15.92 4.38
C THR A 58 3.14 14.73 5.27
N ARG A 59 4.16 14.91 6.12
CA ARG A 59 4.55 13.89 7.11
C ARG A 59 3.39 13.42 8.00
N GLU A 60 2.47 14.31 8.37
CA GLU A 60 1.30 13.95 9.17
C GLU A 60 0.32 13.07 8.39
N GLU A 61 0.05 13.41 7.13
CA GLU A 61 -0.80 12.61 6.23
C GLU A 61 -0.22 11.21 6.01
N ARG A 62 1.10 11.12 5.82
CA ARG A 62 1.83 9.84 5.72
C ARG A 62 1.68 8.99 6.98
N ARG A 63 1.87 9.58 8.16
CA ARG A 63 1.77 8.88 9.46
C ARG A 63 0.34 8.48 9.84
N ALA A 64 -0.65 9.19 9.32
CA ALA A 64 -2.06 8.88 9.56
C ALA A 64 -2.52 7.62 8.79
N GLN A 65 -1.74 7.19 7.79
CA GLN A 65 -2.06 6.05 6.97
C GLN A 65 -1.94 4.71 7.73
N LYS A 66 -2.93 3.82 7.55
CA LYS A 66 -3.06 2.57 8.33
C LYS A 66 -3.29 1.34 7.46
N LEU A 67 -3.01 1.42 6.16
CA LEU A 67 -3.33 0.34 5.23
C LEU A 67 -2.56 -0.94 5.56
N GLY A 68 -1.26 -0.87 5.92
CA GLY A 68 -0.48 -2.05 6.33
C GLY A 68 -1.11 -2.78 7.53
N ALA A 69 -1.41 -2.04 8.60
CA ALA A 69 -2.04 -2.59 9.79
C ALA A 69 -3.45 -3.17 9.53
N LEU A 70 -4.20 -2.60 8.58
CA LEU A 70 -5.48 -3.17 8.14
C LEU A 70 -5.27 -4.54 7.48
N VAL A 71 -4.26 -4.65 6.60
CA VAL A 71 -3.93 -5.91 5.92
C VAL A 71 -3.54 -6.98 6.95
N ASP A 72 -2.63 -6.68 7.87
CA ASP A 72 -2.15 -7.64 8.87
C ASP A 72 -3.27 -8.19 9.77
N ARG A 73 -4.24 -7.35 10.09
CA ARG A 73 -5.29 -7.68 11.08
C ARG A 73 -6.50 -8.35 10.47
N GLU A 74 -6.88 -7.93 9.27
CA GLU A 74 -8.19 -8.25 8.70
C GLU A 74 -8.12 -9.04 7.39
N LEU A 75 -6.98 -8.99 6.68
CA LEU A 75 -6.82 -9.64 5.38
C LEU A 75 -5.79 -10.79 5.41
N GLU A 76 -5.03 -10.91 6.49
CA GLU A 76 -4.11 -12.02 6.73
C GLU A 76 -4.63 -12.98 7.82
N PRO A 77 -4.37 -14.29 7.69
CA PRO A 77 -3.66 -14.94 6.58
C PRO A 77 -4.50 -14.96 5.30
N ALA A 78 -3.82 -14.78 4.15
CA ALA A 78 -4.48 -14.82 2.86
C ALA A 78 -4.94 -16.27 2.52
N PRO A 79 -6.21 -16.47 2.11
CA PRO A 79 -6.74 -17.81 1.82
C PRO A 79 -6.26 -18.37 0.47
N THR A 80 -5.79 -17.53 -0.45
CA THR A 80 -5.29 -17.92 -1.77
C THR A 80 -4.00 -17.17 -2.12
N GLU A 81 -3.30 -17.64 -3.16
CA GLU A 81 -2.10 -16.95 -3.67
C GLU A 81 -2.43 -15.57 -4.24
N GLU A 82 -3.57 -15.41 -4.91
CA GLU A 82 -4.04 -14.13 -5.43
C GLU A 82 -4.32 -13.14 -4.30
N ALA A 83 -4.96 -13.59 -3.22
CA ALA A 83 -5.17 -12.77 -2.03
C ALA A 83 -3.85 -12.39 -1.36
N ALA A 84 -2.87 -13.30 -1.33
CA ALA A 84 -1.54 -13.02 -0.80
C ALA A 84 -0.80 -11.96 -1.65
N ALA A 85 -0.89 -12.06 -2.98
CA ALA A 85 -0.31 -11.09 -3.89
C ALA A 85 -0.95 -9.70 -3.72
N LEU A 86 -2.28 -9.62 -3.56
CA LEU A 86 -2.96 -8.37 -3.28
C LEU A 86 -2.53 -7.77 -1.93
N ASN A 87 -2.44 -8.58 -0.88
CA ASN A 87 -1.98 -8.12 0.44
C ASN A 87 -0.55 -7.55 0.37
N GLN A 88 0.35 -8.20 -0.38
CA GLN A 88 1.70 -7.68 -0.62
C GLN A 88 1.69 -6.36 -1.40
N LEU A 89 0.85 -6.23 -2.43
CA LEU A 89 0.71 -4.98 -3.18
C LEU A 89 0.22 -3.83 -2.26
N LEU A 90 -0.80 -4.08 -1.44
CA LEU A 90 -1.33 -3.09 -0.49
C LEU A 90 -0.27 -2.65 0.52
N LYS A 91 0.49 -3.60 1.08
CA LYS A 91 1.61 -3.30 1.99
C LYS A 91 2.71 -2.50 1.30
N ALA A 92 3.08 -2.84 0.06
CA ALA A 92 4.10 -2.13 -0.69
C ALA A 92 3.69 -0.68 -1.02
N VAL A 93 2.44 -0.48 -1.47
CA VAL A 93 1.86 0.85 -1.71
C VAL A 93 1.84 1.67 -0.42
N ASN A 94 1.41 1.07 0.69
CA ASN A 94 1.42 1.71 2.00
C ASN A 94 2.82 2.14 2.43
N LEU A 95 3.80 1.24 2.32
CA LEU A 95 5.16 1.50 2.73
C LEU A 95 5.79 2.63 1.91
N TYR A 96 5.64 2.60 0.58
CA TYR A 96 6.12 3.67 -0.28
C TYR A 96 5.48 5.01 0.11
N PHE A 97 4.18 5.03 0.40
CA PHE A 97 3.49 6.24 0.82
C PHE A 97 3.98 6.76 2.19
N ILE A 98 4.24 5.89 3.16
CA ILE A 98 4.73 6.28 4.48
C ILE A 98 6.15 6.83 4.39
N VAL A 99 7.03 6.11 3.68
CA VAL A 99 8.42 6.52 3.48
C VAL A 99 8.48 7.80 2.66
N TRP A 100 7.62 7.89 1.63
CA TRP A 100 7.55 8.92 0.59
C TRP A 100 8.91 9.58 0.40
N PRO A 101 9.79 8.97 -0.42
CA PRO A 101 11.19 9.38 -0.55
C PRO A 101 11.36 10.91 -0.54
N GLU A 102 11.57 11.47 0.65
CA GLU A 102 11.88 12.88 0.84
C GLU A 102 13.39 12.96 0.57
N ASP A 103 13.77 13.74 -0.43
CA ASP A 103 15.16 14.16 -0.67
C ASP A 103 16.23 13.06 -0.58
N GLY A 104 16.14 12.06 -1.46
CA GLY A 104 17.30 11.23 -1.83
C GLY A 104 17.46 9.88 -1.16
N VAL A 105 16.43 9.33 -0.48
CA VAL A 105 16.44 7.93 -0.03
C VAL A 105 15.64 7.07 -1.00
N ASP A 106 16.33 6.33 -1.85
CA ASP A 106 15.72 5.32 -2.71
C ASP A 106 15.30 4.10 -1.86
N PRO A 107 14.05 3.61 -1.94
CA PRO A 107 13.63 2.37 -1.29
C PRO A 107 14.47 1.13 -1.67
N GLU A 108 15.16 1.15 -2.82
CA GLU A 108 16.14 0.12 -3.19
C GLU A 108 17.43 0.21 -2.36
N GLU A 109 17.83 1.42 -1.96
CA GLU A 109 19.01 1.67 -1.14
C GLU A 109 18.73 1.51 0.37
N MET A 110 17.47 1.32 0.75
CA MET A 110 17.08 1.05 2.13
C MET A 110 17.53 -0.36 2.54
N PRO A 111 18.31 -0.50 3.63
CA PRO A 111 18.67 -1.79 4.21
C PRO A 111 17.43 -2.65 4.46
N GLU A 112 17.53 -3.96 4.20
CA GLU A 112 16.38 -4.87 4.28
C GLU A 112 15.78 -4.91 5.70
N ASP A 113 16.59 -4.83 6.74
CA ASP A 113 16.16 -4.75 8.13
C ASP A 113 15.37 -3.46 8.44
N GLU A 114 15.81 -2.32 7.89
CA GLU A 114 15.08 -1.05 8.02
C GLU A 114 13.76 -1.06 7.23
N PHE A 115 13.77 -1.68 6.05
CA PHE A 115 12.57 -1.89 5.23
C PHE A 115 11.56 -2.79 5.94
N LEU A 116 12.01 -3.93 6.47
CA LEU A 116 11.18 -4.87 7.23
C LEU A 116 10.63 -4.26 8.53
N ALA A 117 11.38 -3.37 9.19
CA ALA A 117 10.91 -2.66 10.38
C ALA A 117 9.79 -1.64 10.09
N ARG A 118 9.55 -1.30 8.82
CA ARG A 118 8.50 -0.36 8.38
C ARG A 118 7.31 -1.05 7.70
N LEU A 119 7.42 -2.34 7.39
CA LEU A 119 6.28 -3.17 6.97
C LEU A 119 5.37 -3.44 8.17
#